data_AF-A0A961NEL3-F1
#
_entry.id   AF-A0A961NEL3-F1
#
_cell.length_a   1.000
_cell.length_b   1.000
_cell.length_c   1.000
_cell.angle_alpha   90.00
_cell.angle_beta   90.00
_cell.angle_gamma   90.00
#
_symmetry.space_group_name_H-M   'P 1'
#
loop_
_entity.id
_entity.type
_entity.pdbx_description
1 polymer ?
#
loop_
_entity_poly.entity_id
_entity_poly.type
_entity_poly.pdbx_seq_one_letter_code
_entity_poly.pdbx_strand_id
1 'polypeptide(L)'
;MSASIFIARLIGPVMLVTGLAVLMKSRDLRAIGEEFLDSRALMFLGGLITMPAGLSIVLTHNIWTADWRIIVTLFGWLLTIAGAIRIVAPPFLIAGGRAFVRHPAMGLIAGGLWTAMGLIFCFFGYLN
;
A
#
# COMPACT_ATOMS: atom_id res chain seq x y z
N MET A 1 5.43 18.40 15.18
CA MET A 1 5.58 17.00 14.74
C MET A 1 6.03 17.03 13.29
N SER A 2 7.12 16.33 12.92
CA SER A 2 7.55 16.31 11.51
C SER A 2 6.53 15.53 10.67
N ALA A 3 6.38 15.90 9.40
CA ALA A 3 5.48 15.22 8.47
C ALA A 3 5.74 13.70 8.43
N SER A 4 7.01 13.29 8.52
CA SER A 4 7.43 11.90 8.54
C SER A 4 6.81 11.10 9.68
N ILE A 5 6.84 11.61 10.91
CA ILE A 5 6.28 10.93 12.09
C ILE A 5 4.76 10.88 11.99
N PHE A 6 4.13 11.96 11.50
CA PHE A 6 2.67 12.00 11.33
C PHE A 6 2.21 10.92 10.35
N ILE A 7 2.88 10.83 9.21
CA ILE A 7 2.60 9.83 8.18
C ILE A 7 2.84 8.41 8.73
N ALA A 8 3.92 8.19 9.48
CA ALA A 8 4.19 6.89 10.10
C ALA A 8 3.10 6.47 11.11
N ARG A 9 2.63 7.39 11.96
CA ARG A 9 1.52 7.13 12.91
C ARG A 9 0.20 6.85 12.20
N LEU A 10 -0.05 7.50 11.05
CA LEU A 10 -1.28 7.30 10.28
C LEU A 10 -1.26 5.95 9.55
N ILE A 11 -0.17 5.67 8.84
CA ILE A 11 -0.08 4.56 7.89
C ILE A 11 0.33 3.25 8.58
N GLY A 12 1.17 3.31 9.62
CA GLY A 12 1.68 2.14 10.33
C GLY A 12 0.58 1.21 10.86
N PRO A 13 -0.39 1.71 11.65
CA PRO A 13 -1.49 0.88 12.16
C PRO A 13 -2.35 0.27 11.03
N VAL A 14 -2.63 1.04 9.97
CA VAL A 14 -3.41 0.57 8.81
C VAL A 14 -2.70 -0.58 8.12
N MET A 15 -1.40 -0.45 7.87
CA MET A 15 -0.58 -1.49 7.24
C MET A 15 -0.45 -2.72 8.12
N LEU A 16 -0.27 -2.53 9.43
CA LEU A 16 -0.18 -3.63 10.39
C LEU A 16 -1.46 -4.46 10.40
N VAL A 17 -2.62 -3.82 10.56
CA VAL A 17 -3.93 -4.49 10.59
C VAL A 17 -4.22 -5.16 9.25
N THR A 18 -3.93 -4.50 8.13
CA THR A 18 -4.15 -5.06 6.78
C THR A 18 -3.26 -6.27 6.54
N GLY A 19 -1.98 -6.20 6.90
CA GLY A 19 -1.04 -7.32 6.77
C GLY A 19 -1.49 -8.53 7.60
N LEU A 20 -1.88 -8.32 8.86
CA LEU A 20 -2.40 -9.37 9.73
C LEU A 20 -3.71 -9.98 9.17
N ALA A 21 -4.62 -9.16 8.65
CA ALA A 21 -5.85 -9.63 8.02
C ALA A 21 -5.55 -10.54 6.81
N VAL A 22 -4.59 -10.17 5.97
CA VAL A 22 -4.15 -10.99 4.83
C VAL A 22 -3.53 -12.31 5.29
N LEU A 23 -2.73 -12.31 6.37
CA LEU A 23 -2.12 -13.53 6.92
C LEU A 23 -3.16 -14.47 7.55
N MET A 24 -4.14 -13.92 8.25
CA MET A 24 -5.16 -14.71 8.96
C MET A 24 -6.29 -15.19 8.06
N LYS A 25 -6.66 -14.41 7.04
CA LYS A 25 -7.82 -14.63 6.17
C LYS A 25 -7.44 -14.60 4.69
N SER A 26 -6.32 -15.23 4.35
CA SER A 26 -5.73 -15.18 3.00
C SER A 26 -6.70 -15.57 1.88
N ARG A 27 -7.60 -16.55 2.11
CA ARG A 27 -8.61 -16.98 1.13
C ARG A 27 -9.68 -15.91 0.87
N ASP A 28 -10.23 -15.32 1.93
CA ASP A 28 -11.29 -14.31 1.81
C ASP A 28 -10.75 -13.03 1.18
N LEU A 29 -9.56 -12.60 1.60
CA LEU A 29 -8.90 -11.40 1.07
C LEU A 29 -8.46 -11.60 -0.40
N ARG A 30 -8.12 -12.83 -0.79
CA ARG A 30 -7.88 -13.17 -2.19
C ARG A 30 -9.16 -12.98 -3.02
N ALA A 31 -10.30 -13.48 -2.56
CA ALA A 31 -11.58 -13.31 -3.27
C ALA A 31 -11.93 -11.82 -3.44
N ILE A 32 -11.80 -11.02 -2.39
CA ILE A 32 -11.98 -9.55 -2.46
C ILE A 32 -11.03 -8.93 -3.49
N GLY A 33 -9.77 -9.40 -3.55
CA GLY A 33 -8.81 -8.95 -4.54
C GLY A 33 -9.21 -9.30 -5.98
N GLU A 34 -9.75 -10.49 -6.22
CA GLU A 34 -10.26 -10.90 -7.54
C GLU A 34 -11.46 -10.03 -7.96
N GLU A 35 -12.43 -9.81 -7.05
CA GLU A 35 -13.59 -8.93 -7.29
C GLU A 35 -13.18 -7.48 -7.59
N PHE A 36 -12.19 -6.95 -6.86
CA PHE A 36 -11.66 -5.61 -7.10
C PHE A 36 -11.06 -5.47 -8.50
N LEU A 37 -10.30 -6.48 -8.97
CA LEU A 37 -9.67 -6.47 -10.29
C LEU A 37 -10.68 -6.62 -11.43
N ASP A 38 -11.82 -7.26 -11.17
CA ASP A 38 -12.88 -7.48 -12.18
C ASP A 38 -13.79 -6.26 -12.35
N SER A 39 -13.87 -5.39 -11.33
CA SER A 39 -14.68 -4.18 -11.39
C SER A 39 -13.91 -2.98 -11.94
N ARG A 40 -14.25 -2.56 -13.16
CA ARG A 40 -13.69 -1.34 -13.80
C ARG A 40 -13.94 -0.08 -12.96
N ALA A 41 -15.13 0.03 -12.36
CA ALA A 41 -15.49 1.16 -11.53
C ALA A 41 -14.64 1.22 -10.25
N LEU A 42 -14.44 0.08 -9.58
CA LEU A 42 -13.59 0.01 -8.39
C LEU A 42 -12.12 0.26 -8.73
N MET A 43 -11.63 -0.23 -9.87
CA MET A 43 -10.27 0.06 -10.34
C MET A 43 -10.06 1.56 -10.56
N PHE A 44 -11.00 2.23 -11.24
CA PHE A 44 -10.93 3.67 -11.48
C PHE A 44 -11.03 4.47 -10.18
N LEU A 45 -12.02 4.17 -9.33
CA LEU A 45 -12.22 4.84 -8.04
C LEU A 45 -11.04 4.61 -7.09
N GLY A 46 -10.53 3.38 -7.02
CA GLY A 46 -9.34 3.03 -6.27
C GLY A 46 -8.12 3.83 -6.75
N GLY A 47 -7.98 4.05 -8.06
CA GLY A 47 -6.97 4.95 -8.62
C GLY A 47 -7.16 6.41 -8.17
N LEU A 48 -8.39 6.94 -8.26
CA LEU A 48 -8.74 8.29 -7.84
C LEU A 48 -8.53 8.56 -6.35
N ILE A 49 -8.59 7.54 -5.50
CA ILE A 49 -8.28 7.66 -4.07
C ILE A 49 -6.78 7.48 -3.83
N THR A 50 -6.18 6.45 -4.44
CA THR A 50 -4.79 6.06 -4.17
C THR A 50 -3.79 7.09 -4.70
N MET A 51 -4.03 7.68 -5.87
CA MET A 51 -3.10 8.64 -6.48
C MET A 51 -2.98 9.92 -5.64
N PRO A 52 -4.07 10.62 -5.25
CA PRO A 52 -3.96 11.80 -4.39
C PRO A 52 -3.43 11.48 -3.00
N ALA A 53 -3.77 10.31 -2.44
CA ALA A 53 -3.20 9.87 -1.16
C ALA A 53 -1.68 9.75 -1.24
N GLY A 54 -1.15 9.07 -2.27
CA GLY A 54 0.29 9.00 -2.52
C GLY A 54 0.92 10.36 -2.78
N LEU A 55 0.27 11.18 -3.60
CA LEU A 55 0.78 12.51 -3.96
C LEU A 55 0.85 13.43 -2.75
N SER A 56 -0.12 13.36 -1.84
CA SER A 56 -0.08 14.13 -0.59
C SER A 56 1.12 13.75 0.29
N ILE A 57 1.50 12.48 0.33
CA ILE A 57 2.72 12.01 1.01
C ILE A 57 3.94 12.60 0.31
N VAL A 58 4.05 12.52 -1.02
CA VAL A 58 5.20 13.07 -1.76
C VAL A 58 5.32 14.58 -1.56
N LEU A 59 4.22 15.33 -1.61
CA LEU A 59 4.24 16.78 -1.43
C LEU A 59 4.61 17.23 -0.01
N THR A 60 4.28 16.42 1.00
CA THR A 60 4.56 16.74 2.42
C THR A 60 5.84 16.09 2.94
N HIS A 61 6.32 15.02 2.30
CA HIS A 61 7.44 14.21 2.73
C HIS A 61 8.16 13.55 1.52
N ASN A 62 9.10 14.28 0.92
CA ASN A 62 9.99 13.79 -0.14
C ASN A 62 11.46 13.91 0.27
N ILE A 63 11.90 13.00 1.15
CA ILE A 63 13.23 13.01 1.75
C ILE A 63 13.97 11.73 1.36
N TRP A 64 15.07 11.89 0.64
CA TRP A 64 15.91 10.79 0.14
C TRP A 64 17.15 10.57 1.01
N THR A 65 16.99 10.62 2.33
CA THR A 65 18.07 10.32 3.28
C THR A 65 18.14 8.82 3.55
N ALA A 66 19.34 8.28 3.76
CA ALA A 66 19.55 6.85 4.04
C ALA A 66 19.15 6.45 5.48
N ASP A 67 17.93 6.80 5.87
CA ASP A 67 17.29 6.40 7.13
C ASP A 67 15.84 5.96 6.87
N TRP A 68 15.09 5.62 7.92
CA TRP A 68 13.73 5.08 7.81
C TRP A 68 12.76 5.98 7.01
N ARG A 69 13.02 7.29 6.92
CA ARG A 69 12.19 8.25 6.18
C ARG A 69 12.14 7.96 4.68
N ILE A 70 13.16 7.29 4.13
CA ILE A 70 13.16 6.88 2.71
C ILE A 70 12.02 5.91 2.42
N ILE A 71 11.64 5.06 3.38
CA ILE A 71 10.57 4.09 3.21
C ILE A 71 9.23 4.83 3.02
N VAL A 72 9.02 5.95 3.74
CA VAL A 72 7.83 6.78 3.58
C VAL A 72 7.80 7.45 2.22
N THR A 73 8.95 7.98 1.74
CA THR A 73 9.04 8.60 0.41
C THR A 73 8.83 7.58 -0.71
N LEU A 74 9.44 6.40 -0.62
CA LEU A 74 9.21 5.29 -1.55
C LEU A 74 7.74 4.86 -1.55
N PHE A 75 7.11 4.81 -0.38
CA PHE A 75 5.70 4.47 -0.27
C PHE A 75 4.78 5.51 -0.92
N GLY A 76 5.04 6.80 -0.70
CA GLY A 76 4.31 7.89 -1.36
C GLY A 76 4.40 7.81 -2.90
N TRP A 77 5.60 7.59 -3.43
CA TRP A 77 5.81 7.42 -4.87
C TRP A 77 5.13 6.16 -5.41
N LEU A 78 5.20 5.04 -4.69
CA LEU A 78 4.54 3.79 -5.06
C LEU A 78 3.02 4.00 -5.20
N LEU A 79 2.38 4.62 -4.21
CA LEU A 79 0.94 4.91 -4.26
C LEU A 79 0.59 5.88 -5.40
N THR A 80 1.40 6.92 -5.61
CA THR A 80 1.18 7.91 -6.67
C THR A 80 1.20 7.24 -8.04
N ILE A 81 2.25 6.46 -8.33
CA ILE A 81 2.43 5.76 -9.61
C ILE A 81 1.34 4.69 -9.77
N ALA A 82 1.11 3.85 -8.76
CA ALA A 82 0.12 2.80 -8.82
C ALA A 82 -1.30 3.36 -9.00
N GLY A 83 -1.62 4.49 -8.37
CA GLY A 83 -2.90 5.18 -8.56
C GLY A 83 -3.04 5.76 -9.98
N ALA A 84 -1.99 6.41 -10.50
CA ALA A 84 -1.98 6.95 -11.86
C ALA A 84 -2.17 5.85 -12.92
N ILE A 85 -1.47 4.71 -12.77
CA ILE A 85 -1.62 3.58 -13.68
C ILE A 85 -3.05 2.99 -13.60
N ARG A 86 -3.67 2.92 -12.42
CA ARG A 86 -5.07 2.46 -12.29
C ARG A 86 -6.05 3.34 -13.07
N ILE A 87 -5.80 4.65 -13.14
CA ILE A 87 -6.65 5.62 -13.86
C ILE A 87 -6.40 5.54 -15.36
N VAL A 88 -5.13 5.61 -15.80
CA VAL A 88 -4.76 5.78 -17.21
C VAL A 88 -4.71 4.45 -17.96
N ALA A 89 -4.19 3.40 -17.32
CA ALA A 89 -3.93 2.11 -17.95
C ALA A 89 -4.31 0.92 -17.03
N PRO A 90 -5.60 0.79 -16.62
CA PRO A 90 -6.02 -0.28 -15.73
C PRO A 90 -5.68 -1.71 -16.23
N PRO A 91 -5.73 -2.05 -17.53
CA PRO A 91 -5.39 -3.40 -18.00
C PRO A 91 -3.98 -3.86 -17.61
N PHE A 92 -3.02 -2.93 -17.56
CA PHE A 92 -1.64 -3.24 -17.16
C PHE A 92 -1.57 -3.75 -15.72
N LEU A 93 -2.25 -3.08 -14.79
CA LEU A 93 -2.32 -3.51 -13.40
C LEU A 93 -3.20 -4.74 -13.18
N ILE A 94 -4.25 -4.92 -13.98
CA ILE A 94 -5.12 -6.10 -13.86
C ILE A 94 -4.35 -7.37 -14.22
N ALA A 95 -3.53 -7.34 -15.28
CA ALA A 95 -2.73 -8.49 -15.69
C ALA A 95 -1.76 -8.93 -14.57
N GLY A 96 -0.99 -7.98 -14.03
CA GLY A 96 -0.06 -8.25 -12.92
C GLY A 96 -0.78 -8.63 -11.62
N GLY A 97 -1.86 -7.92 -11.29
CA GLY A 97 -2.67 -8.17 -10.10
C GLY A 97 -3.29 -9.56 -10.09
N ARG A 98 -3.82 -10.03 -11.22
CA ARG A 98 -4.38 -11.39 -11.31
C ARG A 98 -3.31 -12.47 -11.12
N ALA A 99 -2.12 -12.28 -11.70
CA ALA A 99 -1.00 -13.20 -11.48
C ALA A 99 -0.59 -13.25 -10.00
N PHE A 100 -0.55 -12.09 -9.35
CA PHE A 100 -0.22 -11.96 -7.93
C PHE A 100 -1.25 -12.65 -7.03
N VAL A 101 -2.53 -12.30 -7.17
CA VAL A 101 -3.64 -12.81 -6.34
C VAL A 101 -3.80 -14.32 -6.50
N ARG A 102 -3.52 -14.87 -7.70
CA ARG A 102 -3.64 -16.30 -7.96
C ARG A 102 -2.57 -17.16 -7.30
N HIS A 103 -1.39 -16.60 -7.05
CA HIS A 103 -0.26 -17.35 -6.53
C HIS A 103 -0.38 -17.53 -5.01
N PRO A 104 -0.48 -18.76 -4.49
CA PRO A 104 -0.80 -19.02 -3.07
C PRO A 104 0.24 -18.43 -2.10
N ALA A 105 1.52 -18.42 -2.48
CA ALA A 105 2.57 -17.83 -1.64
C ALA A 105 2.55 -16.29 -1.59
N MET A 106 1.93 -15.63 -2.59
CA MET A 106 1.96 -14.17 -2.66
C MET A 106 1.15 -13.52 -1.54
N GLY A 107 0.04 -14.14 -1.11
CA GLY A 107 -0.71 -13.65 0.04
C GLY A 107 0.14 -13.64 1.32
N LEU A 108 0.91 -14.71 1.56
CA LEU A 108 1.82 -14.81 2.70
C LEU A 108 2.92 -13.75 2.64
N ILE A 109 3.56 -13.59 1.48
CA ILE A 109 4.64 -12.62 1.28
C ILE A 109 4.11 -11.19 1.43
N ALA A 110 2.97 -10.87 0.81
CA ALA A 110 2.33 -9.56 0.89
C ALA A 110 1.93 -9.22 2.32
N GLY A 111 1.25 -10.15 3.00
CA GLY A 111 0.83 -9.99 4.38
C GLY A 111 2.02 -9.80 5.31
N GLY A 112 3.06 -10.62 5.17
CA GLY A 112 4.29 -10.52 5.96
C GLY A 112 5.02 -9.19 5.75
N LEU A 113 5.15 -8.75 4.49
CA LEU A 113 5.75 -7.46 4.16
C LEU A 113 4.94 -6.30 4.75
N TRP A 114 3.61 -6.32 4.62
CA TRP A 114 2.72 -5.30 5.18
C TRP A 114 2.75 -5.25 6.70
N THR A 115 2.74 -6.40 7.37
CA THR A 115 2.90 -6.47 8.82
C THR A 115 4.27 -5.93 9.24
N ALA A 116 5.36 -6.33 8.58
CA ALA A 116 6.70 -5.86 8.92
C ALA A 116 6.85 -4.35 8.74
N MET A 117 6.41 -3.80 7.61
CA MET A 117 6.44 -2.34 7.37
C MET A 117 5.52 -1.59 8.34
N GLY A 118 4.35 -2.15 8.68
CA GLY A 118 3.45 -1.61 9.69
C GLY A 118 4.11 -1.52 11.07
N LEU A 119 4.80 -2.58 11.50
CA LEU A 119 5.58 -2.60 12.74
C LEU A 119 6.69 -1.54 12.74
N ILE A 120 7.44 -1.42 11.63
CA ILE A 120 8.49 -0.41 11.47
C ILE A 120 7.92 1.01 11.63
N PHE A 121 6.81 1.31 10.95
CA PHE A 121 6.17 2.63 11.04
C PHE A 121 5.54 2.89 12.41
N CYS A 122 4.96 1.88 13.06
CA CYS A 122 4.48 2.03 14.43
C CYS A 122 5.64 2.31 15.40
N PHE A 123 6.76 1.61 15.26
CA PHE A 123 7.94 1.83 16.09
C PHE A 123 8.46 3.26 15.94
N PHE A 124 8.77 3.70 14.71
CA PHE A 124 9.28 5.06 14.47
C PHE A 124 8.24 6.16 14.67
N GLY A 125 6.95 5.84 14.55
CA GLY A 125 5.86 6.78 14.76
C GLY A 125 5.59 7.05 16.23
N TYR A 126 5.53 6.01 17.07
CA TYR A 126 5.06 6.13 18.46
C TYR A 126 6.15 6.07 19.51
N LEU A 127 7.30 5.43 19.22
CA LEU A 127 8.35 5.15 20.21
C LEU A 127 9.63 5.97 20.00
N ASN A 128 9.62 6.89 19.03
CA ASN A 128 10.73 7.77 18.66
C ASN A 128 10.28 9.24 18.76
#